data_AF-A0A6S7KF10-F1
#
_entry.id   AF-A0A6S7KF10-F1
#
_cell.length_a   1.000
_cell.length_b   1.000
_cell.length_c   1.000
_cell.angle_alpha   90.00
_cell.angle_beta   90.00
_cell.angle_gamma   90.00
#
_symmetry.space_group_name_H-M   'P 1'
#
loop_
_entity.id
_entity.type
_entity.pdbx_description
1 polymer ?
#
loop_
_entity_poly.entity_id
_entity_poly.type
_entity_poly.pdbx_seq_one_letter_code
_entity_poly.pdbx_strand_id
1 'polypeptide(L)'
;MAENLPKLQASRAGYRAHLTQTIKKATNMATKEDPLTDSDITSLKRIVDQLARKRSILEELDEKIVGMIEDPKELEKEIFQTEDIKEEIDETEAQISNTIEHFQSTKLSQSNSPSEVTQVILENTSSQSPSTTVKFK
;
A
#
# COMPACT_ATOMS: atom_id res chain seq x y z
N MET A 1 29.77 5.71 32.64
CA MET A 1 29.31 5.76 31.23
C MET A 1 28.06 4.91 30.94
N ALA A 2 27.57 4.10 31.90
CA ALA A 2 26.40 3.23 31.72
C ALA A 2 25.01 3.89 31.89
N GLU A 3 24.92 5.14 32.37
CA GLU A 3 23.63 5.80 32.68
C GLU A 3 22.71 6.08 31.47
N ASN A 4 23.24 5.99 30.25
CA ASN A 4 22.48 6.26 29.02
C ASN A 4 21.98 5.00 28.31
N LEU A 5 22.53 3.81 28.63
CA LEU A 5 22.14 2.56 27.96
C LEU A 5 20.65 2.21 28.20
N PRO A 6 20.12 2.26 29.44
CA PRO A 6 18.69 2.00 29.67
C PRO A 6 17.77 3.00 28.94
N LYS A 7 18.21 4.25 28.77
CA LYS A 7 17.44 5.27 28.03
C LYS A 7 17.42 4.97 26.53
N LEU A 8 18.54 4.55 25.96
CA LEU A 8 18.62 4.14 24.56
C LEU A 8 17.77 2.90 24.30
N GLN A 9 17.84 1.88 25.18
CA GLN A 9 17.01 0.68 25.10
C GLN A 9 15.50 1.02 25.18
N ALA A 10 15.11 1.91 26.09
CA ALA A 10 13.73 2.37 26.18
C ALA A 10 13.28 3.13 24.92
N SER A 11 14.15 3.98 24.37
CA SER A 11 13.88 4.70 23.10
C SER A 11 13.72 3.71 21.94
N ARG A 12 14.63 2.75 21.80
CA ARG A 12 14.60 1.67 20.81
C ARG A 12 13.30 0.87 20.90
N ALA A 13 12.89 0.46 22.11
CA ALA A 13 11.63 -0.24 22.32
C ALA A 13 10.41 0.61 21.89
N GLY A 14 10.42 1.93 22.17
CA GLY A 14 9.39 2.85 21.71
C GLY A 14 9.30 2.95 20.19
N TYR A 15 10.43 3.06 19.50
CA TYR A 15 10.48 3.07 18.03
C TYR A 15 9.97 1.76 17.43
N ARG A 16 10.35 0.60 18.00
CA ARG A 16 9.84 -0.71 17.60
C ARG A 16 8.31 -0.79 17.71
N ALA A 17 7.75 -0.37 18.84
CA ALA A 17 6.29 -0.36 19.01
C ALA A 17 5.58 0.51 17.97
N HIS A 18 6.15 1.68 17.64
CA HIS A 18 5.62 2.53 16.57
C HIS A 18 5.72 1.90 15.19
N LEU A 19 6.82 1.21 14.88
CA LEU A 19 7.00 0.50 13.62
C LEU A 19 5.97 -0.63 13.48
N THR A 20 5.82 -1.48 14.51
CA THR A 20 4.81 -2.55 14.52
C THR A 20 3.39 -2.00 14.30
N GLN A 21 3.04 -0.87 14.92
CA GLN A 21 1.71 -0.27 14.70
C GLN A 21 1.56 0.29 13.27
N THR A 22 2.63 0.84 12.70
CA THR A 22 2.65 1.37 11.34
C THR A 22 2.52 0.24 10.31
N ILE A 23 3.22 -0.88 10.52
CA ILE A 23 3.09 -2.11 9.75
C ILE A 23 1.65 -2.62 9.79
N LYS A 24 1.08 -2.82 10.98
CA LYS A 24 -0.33 -3.26 11.11
C LYS A 24 -1.31 -2.37 10.35
N LYS A 25 -1.09 -1.06 10.38
CA LYS A 25 -1.90 -0.11 9.61
C LYS A 25 -1.74 -0.33 8.11
N ALA A 26 -0.52 -0.48 7.60
CA ALA A 26 -0.27 -0.77 6.20
C ALA A 26 -0.94 -2.08 5.76
N THR A 27 -0.73 -3.16 6.50
CA THR A 27 -1.31 -4.47 6.21
C THR A 27 -2.83 -4.38 6.13
N ASN A 28 -3.49 -3.79 7.14
CA ASN A 28 -4.94 -3.62 7.15
C ASN A 28 -5.46 -2.81 5.95
N MET A 29 -4.70 -1.81 5.50
CA MET A 29 -5.06 -1.02 4.32
C MET A 29 -4.85 -1.79 3.01
N ALA A 30 -3.79 -2.60 2.93
CA ALA A 30 -3.47 -3.39 1.74
C ALA A 30 -4.41 -4.61 1.59
N THR A 31 -4.93 -5.16 2.69
CA THR A 31 -5.80 -6.34 2.70
C THR A 31 -7.28 -6.03 2.93
N LYS A 32 -7.69 -4.76 2.89
CA LYS A 32 -9.10 -4.40 3.05
C LYS A 32 -9.95 -4.98 1.91
N GLU A 33 -11.19 -5.33 2.22
CA GLU A 33 -12.12 -5.94 1.24
C GLU A 33 -12.59 -4.93 0.18
N ASP A 34 -12.70 -3.66 0.57
CA ASP A 34 -13.11 -2.59 -0.34
C ASP A 34 -12.02 -2.29 -1.39
N PRO A 35 -12.41 -1.96 -2.63
CA PRO A 35 -11.47 -1.50 -3.64
C PRO A 35 -10.61 -0.34 -3.13
N LEU A 36 -9.31 -0.41 -3.41
CA LEU A 36 -8.38 0.67 -3.12
C LEU A 36 -8.74 1.93 -3.92
N THR A 37 -8.56 3.09 -3.29
CA THR A 37 -8.74 4.41 -3.89
C THR A 37 -7.40 5.12 -4.07
N ASP A 38 -7.35 6.17 -4.89
CA ASP A 38 -6.15 7.00 -5.05
C ASP A 38 -5.67 7.60 -3.70
N SER A 39 -6.59 7.85 -2.76
CA SER A 39 -6.29 8.31 -1.40
C SER A 39 -5.60 7.23 -0.55
N ASP A 40 -6.04 5.97 -0.68
CA ASP A 40 -5.41 4.84 0.00
C ASP A 40 -3.98 4.65 -0.51
N ILE A 41 -3.78 4.72 -1.82
CA ILE A 41 -2.46 4.61 -2.44
C ILE A 41 -1.53 5.73 -1.96
N THR A 42 -2.02 6.96 -1.89
CA THR A 42 -1.24 8.09 -1.35
C THR A 42 -0.88 7.87 0.12
N SER A 43 -1.80 7.29 0.90
CA SER A 43 -1.57 6.96 2.29
C SER A 43 -0.55 5.84 2.47
N LEU A 44 -0.60 4.79 1.65
CA LEU A 44 0.36 3.69 1.64
C LEU A 44 1.77 4.17 1.30
N LYS A 45 1.93 5.05 0.31
CA LYS A 45 3.23 5.68 -0.01
C LYS A 45 3.79 6.45 1.19
N ARG A 46 2.94 7.24 1.86
CA ARG A 46 3.35 7.96 3.08
C ARG A 46 3.75 7.01 4.21
N ILE A 47 3.12 5.84 4.31
CA ILE A 47 3.49 4.83 5.29
C ILE A 47 4.89 4.27 4.98
N VAL A 48 5.22 3.97 3.73
CA VAL A 48 6.60 3.58 3.34
C VAL A 48 7.61 4.62 3.79
N ASP A 49 7.38 5.91 3.50
CA ASP A 49 8.27 6.98 3.95
C ASP A 49 8.39 7.08 5.49
N GLN A 50 7.34 6.68 6.22
CA GLN A 50 7.38 6.62 7.68
C GLN A 50 8.16 5.41 8.20
N LEU A 51 8.01 4.25 7.58
CA LEU A 51 8.75 3.03 7.90
C LEU A 51 10.25 3.25 7.67
N ALA A 52 10.65 3.71 6.49
CA ALA A 52 12.05 3.98 6.15
C ALA A 52 12.73 4.95 7.14
N ARG A 53 12.08 6.07 7.45
CA ARG A 53 12.63 7.05 8.43
C ARG A 53 12.78 6.45 9.83
N LYS A 54 11.79 5.70 10.30
CA LYS A 54 11.83 5.10 11.63
C LYS A 54 12.80 3.93 11.72
N ARG A 55 12.95 3.15 10.64
CA ARG A 55 13.98 2.11 10.50
C ARG A 55 15.38 2.70 10.65
N SER A 56 15.66 3.80 9.94
CA SER A 56 16.96 4.49 10.04
C SER A 56 17.26 4.97 11.46
N ILE A 57 16.27 5.54 12.16
CA ILE A 57 16.45 5.93 13.58
C ILE A 57 16.69 4.71 14.47
N LEU A 58 16.01 3.59 14.19
CA LEU A 58 16.21 2.35 14.93
C LEU A 58 17.62 1.79 14.73
N GLU A 59 18.15 1.84 13.51
CA GLU A 59 19.52 1.44 13.17
C GLU A 59 20.55 2.31 13.90
N GLU A 60 20.37 3.63 13.94
CA GLU A 60 21.25 4.50 14.73
C GLU A 60 21.23 4.18 16.24
N LEU A 61 20.07 3.78 16.77
CA LEU A 61 19.95 3.38 18.17
C LEU A 61 20.62 2.03 18.42
N ASP A 62 20.47 1.07 17.51
CA ASP A 62 21.15 -0.22 17.56
C ASP A 62 22.67 0.00 17.61
N GLU A 63 23.24 0.78 16.69
CA GLU A 63 24.69 1.05 16.65
C GLU A 63 25.21 1.64 17.96
N LYS A 64 24.47 2.61 18.53
CA LYS A 64 24.81 3.23 19.82
C LYS A 64 24.75 2.22 20.98
N ILE A 65 23.74 1.33 20.99
CA ILE A 65 23.58 0.31 22.01
C ILE A 65 24.68 -0.75 21.91
N VAL A 66 24.98 -1.23 20.70
CA VAL A 66 26.06 -2.21 20.45
C VAL A 66 27.40 -1.68 20.95
N GLY A 67 27.70 -0.40 20.70
CA GLY A 67 28.94 0.24 21.17
C GLY A 67 29.05 0.40 22.69
N MET A 68 27.97 0.15 23.45
CA MET A 68 27.90 0.31 24.90
C MET A 68 27.77 -1.02 25.66
N ILE A 69 27.51 -2.13 24.99
CA ILE A 69 27.33 -3.44 25.62
C ILE A 69 28.65 -4.22 25.59
N GLU A 70 29.12 -4.60 26.77
CA GLU A 70 30.36 -5.36 26.94
C GLU A 70 30.11 -6.87 27.03
N ASP A 71 28.93 -7.31 27.49
CA ASP A 71 28.56 -8.73 27.58
C ASP A 71 28.02 -9.24 26.23
N PRO A 72 28.70 -10.22 25.59
CA PRO A 72 28.24 -10.81 24.33
C PRO A 72 26.82 -11.38 24.38
N LYS A 73 26.36 -11.88 25.53
CA LYS A 73 25.00 -12.45 25.66
C LYS A 73 23.93 -11.36 25.68
N GLU A 74 24.21 -10.24 26.31
CA GLU A 74 23.32 -9.08 26.27
C GLU A 74 23.27 -8.50 24.85
N LEU A 75 24.40 -8.47 24.15
CA LEU A 75 24.48 -8.02 22.77
C LEU A 75 23.66 -8.90 21.82
N GLU A 76 23.79 -10.23 21.94
CA GLU A 76 23.02 -11.19 21.14
C GLU A 76 21.50 -10.99 21.33
N LYS A 77 21.07 -10.80 22.58
CA LYS A 77 19.67 -10.51 22.90
C LYS A 77 19.18 -9.20 22.26
N GLU A 78 20.01 -8.15 22.27
CA GLU A 78 19.65 -6.87 21.64
C GLU A 78 19.56 -7.00 20.12
N ILE A 79 20.49 -7.69 19.46
CA ILE A 79 20.48 -7.92 18.01
C ILE A 79 19.21 -8.67 17.59
N PHE A 80 18.93 -9.80 18.24
CA PHE A 80 17.78 -10.65 17.91
C PHE A 80 16.46 -9.87 17.96
N GLN A 81 16.30 -9.00 18.96
CA GLN A 81 15.11 -8.18 19.10
C GLN A 81 14.88 -7.16 17.96
N THR A 82 15.92 -6.71 17.25
CA THR A 82 15.73 -5.78 16.11
C THR A 82 15.56 -6.52 14.78
N GLU A 83 16.08 -7.74 14.65
CA GLU A 83 16.04 -8.47 13.38
C GLU A 83 14.60 -8.74 12.93
N ASP A 84 13.74 -9.24 13.82
CA ASP A 84 12.31 -9.50 13.54
C ASP A 84 11.58 -8.29 12.94
N ILE A 85 11.82 -7.09 13.49
CA ILE A 85 11.12 -5.88 13.04
C ILE A 85 11.70 -5.35 11.72
N LYS A 86 12.98 -5.60 11.44
CA LYS A 86 13.58 -5.22 10.15
C LYS A 86 13.01 -6.08 9.04
N GLU A 87 12.86 -7.39 9.27
CA GLU A 87 12.20 -8.32 8.35
C GLU A 87 10.74 -7.93 8.09
N GLU A 88 9.94 -7.66 9.14
CA GLU A 88 8.55 -7.20 8.97
C GLU A 88 8.44 -5.91 8.13
N ILE A 89 9.40 -4.98 8.27
CA ILE A 89 9.44 -3.74 7.47
C ILE A 89 9.67 -4.08 6.00
N ASP A 90 10.67 -4.91 5.71
CA ASP A 90 11.02 -5.29 4.34
C ASP A 90 9.85 -6.02 3.64
N GLU A 91 9.20 -6.96 4.34
CA GLU A 91 8.01 -7.64 3.85
C GLU A 91 6.84 -6.67 3.59
N THR A 92 6.61 -5.74 4.51
CA THR A 92 5.53 -4.76 4.39
C THR A 92 5.77 -3.79 3.24
N GLU A 93 7.01 -3.31 3.07
CA GLU A 93 7.37 -2.42 1.95
C GLU A 93 7.19 -3.13 0.60
N ALA A 94 7.57 -4.41 0.50
CA ALA A 94 7.33 -5.22 -0.68
C ALA A 94 5.82 -5.41 -0.94
N GLN A 95 5.03 -5.69 0.10
CA GLN A 95 3.58 -5.83 -0.02
C GLN A 95 2.93 -4.54 -0.52
N ILE A 96 3.28 -3.39 0.07
CA ILE A 96 2.78 -2.08 -0.36
C ILE A 96 3.16 -1.81 -1.82
N SER A 97 4.40 -2.10 -2.21
CA SER A 97 4.88 -1.89 -3.58
C SER A 97 4.04 -2.69 -4.58
N ASN A 98 3.84 -3.99 -4.31
CA ASN A 98 2.99 -4.86 -5.12
C ASN A 98 1.54 -4.35 -5.21
N THR A 99 0.97 -3.89 -4.08
CA THR A 99 -0.38 -3.31 -4.05
C THR A 99 -0.49 -2.07 -4.94
N ILE A 100 0.51 -1.20 -4.91
CA ILE A 100 0.56 0.03 -5.72
C ILE A 100 0.66 -0.32 -7.22
N GLU A 101 1.53 -1.27 -7.59
CA GLU A 101 1.70 -1.70 -8.97
C GLU A 101 0.43 -2.34 -9.54
N HIS A 102 -0.24 -3.20 -8.76
CA HIS A 102 -1.49 -3.83 -9.14
C HIS A 102 -2.59 -2.78 -9.37
N PHE A 103 -2.73 -1.81 -8.46
CA PHE A 103 -3.70 -0.73 -8.61
C PHE A 103 -3.48 0.12 -9.88
N GLN A 104 -2.22 0.41 -10.22
CA GLN A 104 -1.92 1.15 -11.44
C GLN A 104 -2.26 0.35 -12.70
N SER A 105 -1.96 -0.96 -12.69
CA SER A 105 -2.21 -1.86 -13.81
C SER A 105 -3.70 -2.05 -14.09
N THR A 106 -4.54 -2.15 -13.06
CA THR A 106 -5.99 -2.26 -13.21
C THR A 106 -6.61 -0.95 -13.72
N LYS A 107 -6.15 0.20 -13.22
CA LYS A 107 -6.61 1.52 -13.69
C LYS A 107 -6.28 1.76 -15.17
N LEU A 108 -5.08 1.39 -15.61
CA LEU A 108 -4.66 1.49 -17.02
C LEU A 108 -5.47 0.54 -17.92
N SER A 109 -5.80 -0.66 -17.45
CA SER A 109 -6.60 -1.63 -18.20
C SER A 109 -8.06 -1.19 -18.37
N GLN A 110 -8.66 -0.53 -17.37
CA GLN A 110 -10.02 0.01 -17.46
C GLN A 110 -10.12 1.23 -18.39
N SER A 111 -9.05 2.03 -18.50
CA SER A 111 -8.97 3.20 -19.40
C SER A 111 -8.93 2.84 -20.89
N ASN A 112 -8.68 1.58 -21.25
CA ASN A 112 -8.53 1.13 -22.65
C ASN A 112 -9.73 0.32 -23.17
N SER A 113 -10.90 0.44 -22.52
CA SER A 113 -12.12 -0.11 -23.11
C SER A 113 -12.51 0.70 -24.36
N PRO A 114 -12.67 0.07 -25.55
CA PRO A 114 -13.14 0.79 -26.72
C PRO A 114 -14.54 1.30 -26.40
N SER A 115 -14.70 2.62 -26.43
CA SER A 115 -16.04 3.22 -26.40
C SER A 115 -16.82 2.60 -27.54
N GLU A 116 -17.82 1.76 -27.20
CA GLU A 116 -18.81 1.31 -28.17
C GLU A 116 -19.43 2.57 -28.78
N VAL A 117 -19.04 2.82 -30.04
CA VAL A 117 -19.67 3.80 -30.90
C VAL A 117 -21.15 3.42 -30.93
N THR A 118 -21.97 4.21 -30.25
CA THR A 118 -23.42 4.14 -30.37
C THR A 118 -23.75 4.36 -31.85
N GLN A 119 -24.04 3.29 -32.59
CA GLN A 119 -24.67 3.40 -33.89
C GLN A 119 -26.10 3.89 -33.64
N VAL A 120 -26.25 5.21 -33.60
CA VAL A 120 -27.53 5.88 -33.71
C VAL A 120 -28.04 5.60 -35.13
N ILE A 121 -28.87 4.56 -35.29
CA ILE A 121 -29.71 4.44 -36.49
C ILE A 121 -30.81 5.49 -36.33
N LEU A 122 -30.53 6.69 -36.82
CA LEU A 122 -31.52 7.72 -37.08
C LEU A 122 -31.74 7.73 -38.60
N GLU A 123 -32.75 7.01 -39.08
CA GLU A 123 -33.28 7.26 -40.42
C GLU A 123 -34.74 7.69 -40.30
N ASN A 124 -34.91 9.00 -40.46
CA ASN A 124 -36.14 9.74 -40.25
C ASN A 124 -36.86 9.87 -41.59
N THR A 125 -38.02 9.21 -41.69
CA THR A 125 -39.28 9.54 -42.39
C THR A 125 -39.33 10.29 -43.74
N SER A 126 -40.36 9.86 -44.52
CA SER A 126 -41.14 10.61 -45.55
C SER A 126 -40.70 10.41 -47.02
N SER A 127 -41.54 10.11 -48.04
CA SER A 127 -43.00 9.94 -48.19
C SER A 127 -43.34 9.43 -49.63
N GLN A 128 -44.65 9.12 -49.86
CA GLN A 128 -45.38 8.78 -51.12
C GLN A 128 -45.45 7.29 -51.54
N SER A 129 -46.59 6.68 -51.91
CA SER A 129 -48.05 6.96 -51.91
C SER A 129 -48.79 5.63 -52.30
N PRO A 130 -50.13 5.54 -52.42
CA PRO A 130 -50.93 4.40 -51.91
C PRO A 130 -51.23 3.28 -52.93
N SER A 131 -51.59 2.08 -52.46
CA SER A 131 -52.30 1.08 -53.28
C SER A 131 -53.51 0.53 -52.56
N THR A 132 -54.68 0.99 -53.00
CA THR A 132 -55.99 0.44 -52.67
C THR A 132 -56.28 -0.75 -53.58
N THR A 133 -56.68 -1.91 -53.03
CA THR A 133 -57.62 -2.81 -53.72
C THR A 133 -58.43 -3.58 -52.69
N VAL A 134 -59.67 -3.13 -52.50
CA VAL A 134 -60.78 -3.97 -52.01
C VAL A 134 -61.59 -4.34 -53.24
N LYS A 135 -61.79 -5.63 -53.48
CA LYS A 135 -62.89 -6.12 -54.34
C LYS A 135 -63.58 -7.28 -53.63
N PHE A 136 -64.76 -6.97 -53.10
CA PHE A 136 -65.83 -7.93 -52.88
C PHE A 136 -66.56 -8.14 -54.21
N LYS A 137 -66.86 -9.40 -54.53
CA LYS A 137 -68.09 -9.78 -55.23
C LYS A 137 -68.47 -11.19 -54.85
#